data_AF-A0A661BUD9-F1
#
_entry.id   AF-A0A661BUD9-F1
#
_cell.length_a   1.000
_cell.length_b   1.000
_cell.length_c   1.000
_cell.angle_alpha   90.00
_cell.angle_beta   90.00
_cell.angle_gamma   90.00
#
_symmetry.space_group_name_H-M   'P 1'
#
loop_
_entity.id
_entity.type
_entity.pdbx_description
1 polymer ?
#
loop_
_entity_poly.entity_id
_entity_poly.type
_entity_poly.pdbx_seq_one_letter_code
_entity_poly.pdbx_strand_id
1 'polypeptide(L)'
;MKSIKEQLEVIRRGADEILVEKELVARLEEGRPLRIKAGFDPTAPDLHLGHTVLINKLRQFQDLGHEILFLIGDFTGMIGDPTGKSTTRPPLTQQDVEQNSETYQQQIFK
;
A
#
# COMPACT_ATOMS: atom_id res chain seq x y z
N MET A 1 18.27 -9.68 13.28
CA MET A 1 16.85 -9.65 12.86
C MET A 1 16.02 -9.40 14.10
N LYS A 2 15.04 -8.49 14.09
CA LYS A 2 14.22 -8.20 15.27
C LYS A 2 13.42 -9.44 15.69
N SER A 3 13.22 -9.64 17.00
CA SER A 3 12.31 -10.68 17.50
C SER A 3 10.89 -10.46 17.00
N ILE A 4 10.07 -11.51 16.93
CA ILE A 4 8.69 -11.42 16.44
C ILE A 4 7.88 -10.41 17.25
N LYS A 5 8.11 -10.35 18.57
CA LYS A 5 7.51 -9.36 19.46
C LYS A 5 7.87 -7.93 19.04
N GLU A 6 9.15 -7.65 18.78
CA GLU A 6 9.60 -6.32 18.33
C GLU A 6 9.08 -5.97 16.94
N GLN A 7 8.98 -6.94 16.03
CA GLN A 7 8.39 -6.75 14.71
C GLN A 7 6.91 -6.35 14.84
N LEU A 8 6.16 -7.07 15.68
CA LEU A 8 4.75 -6.82 15.91
C LEU A 8 4.50 -5.43 16.54
N GLU A 9 5.34 -4.99 17.47
CA GLU A 9 5.27 -3.63 18.03
C GLU A 9 5.47 -2.55 16.96
N VAL A 10 6.42 -2.75 16.04
CA VAL A 10 6.62 -1.83 14.90
C VAL A 10 5.40 -1.82 13.98
N ILE A 11 4.85 -3.00 13.67
CA ILE A 11 3.70 -3.13 12.76
C ILE A 11 2.45 -2.50 13.38
N ARG A 12 2.17 -2.73 14.67
CA ARG A 12 1.01 -2.16 15.39
C ARG A 12 1.06 -0.64 15.50
N ARG A 13 2.25 -0.05 15.65
CA ARG A 13 2.38 1.39 15.86
C ARG A 13 1.79 2.17 14.68
N GLY A 14 0.74 2.95 14.93
CA GLY A 14 0.07 3.77 13.92
C GLY A 14 -0.82 2.99 12.95
N ALA A 15 -1.05 1.69 13.19
CA ALA A 15 -2.12 0.94 12.54
C ALA A 15 -3.42 1.16 13.34
N ASP A 16 -4.53 1.39 12.64
CA ASP A 16 -5.85 1.49 13.26
C ASP A 16 -6.34 0.11 13.72
N GLU A 17 -6.21 -0.89 12.84
CA GLU A 17 -6.60 -2.28 13.10
C GLU A 17 -5.65 -3.27 12.41
N ILE A 18 -5.49 -4.46 13.01
CA ILE A 18 -4.87 -5.62 12.37
C ILE A 18 -5.88 -6.77 12.39
N LEU A 19 -6.42 -7.08 11.22
CA LEU A 19 -7.36 -8.19 11.08
C LEU A 19 -6.63 -9.52 11.27
N VAL A 20 -7.14 -10.33 12.18
CA VAL A 20 -6.63 -11.68 12.50
C VAL A 20 -5.13 -11.66 12.85
N GLU A 21 -4.75 -10.87 13.86
CA GLU A 21 -3.33 -10.73 14.28
C GLU A 21 -2.61 -12.06 14.55
N LYS A 22 -3.33 -13.08 15.05
CA LYS A 22 -2.78 -14.43 15.24
C LYS A 22 -2.22 -15.03 13.95
N GLU A 23 -2.86 -14.80 12.80
CA GLU A 23 -2.35 -15.26 11.51
C GLU A 23 -1.11 -14.47 11.08
N LEU A 24 -1.07 -13.15 11.34
CA LEU A 24 0.14 -12.36 11.08
C LEU A 24 1.33 -12.91 11.88
N VAL A 25 1.14 -13.22 13.17
CA VAL A 25 2.19 -13.83 14.01
C VAL A 25 2.64 -15.16 13.42
N ALA A 26 1.72 -16.05 13.08
CA ALA A 26 2.06 -17.35 12.48
C ALA A 26 2.87 -17.19 11.19
N ARG A 27 2.54 -16.20 10.35
CA ARG A 27 3.32 -15.92 9.13
C ARG A 27 4.70 -15.35 9.40
N LEU A 28 4.86 -14.52 10.43
CA LEU A 28 6.17 -14.01 10.85
C LEU A 28 7.06 -15.14 11.41
N GLU A 29 6.48 -16.14 12.06
CA GLU A 29 7.17 -17.33 12.57
C GLU A 29 7.74 -18.23 11.46
N GLU A 30 7.20 -18.18 10.24
CA GLU A 30 7.74 -18.91 9.08
C GLU A 30 9.17 -18.47 8.71
N GLY A 31 9.64 -17.31 9.20
CA GLY A 31 11.02 -16.86 9.04
C GLY A 31 11.43 -16.49 7.61
N ARG A 32 10.47 -16.47 6.67
CA ARG A 32 10.67 -16.03 5.28
C ARG A 32 10.18 -14.59 5.07
N PRO A 33 10.72 -13.86 4.08
CA PRO A 33 10.14 -12.59 3.66
C PRO A 33 8.66 -12.75 3.30
N LEU A 34 7.81 -11.97 3.96
CA LEU A 34 6.41 -11.84 3.60
C LEU A 34 6.28 -10.91 2.39
N ARG A 35 5.24 -11.13 1.59
CA ARG A 35 4.90 -10.27 0.45
C ARG A 35 3.80 -9.33 0.89
N ILE A 36 4.12 -8.04 1.00
CA ILE A 36 3.24 -7.00 1.52
C ILE A 36 2.68 -6.21 0.34
N LYS A 37 1.38 -6.34 0.09
CA LYS A 37 0.70 -5.67 -1.02
C LYS A 37 0.07 -4.36 -0.55
N ALA A 38 0.30 -3.28 -1.31
CA ALA A 38 -0.49 -2.06 -1.23
C ALA A 38 -0.94 -1.65 -2.63
N GLY A 39 -2.25 -1.47 -2.81
CA GLY A 39 -2.86 -1.04 -4.08
C GLY A 39 -3.08 0.46 -4.10
N PHE A 40 -2.77 1.10 -5.23
CA PHE A 40 -3.02 2.52 -5.47
C PHE A 40 -3.75 2.67 -6.81
N ASP A 41 -4.91 3.33 -6.78
CA ASP A 41 -5.65 3.65 -8.01
C ASP A 41 -5.16 5.00 -8.55
N PRO A 42 -4.62 5.06 -9.78
CA PRO A 42 -4.04 6.25 -10.39
C PRO A 42 -5.11 7.24 -10.89
N THR A 43 -6.11 7.53 -10.04
CA THR A 43 -7.23 8.42 -10.36
C THR A 43 -6.93 9.90 -10.12
N ALA A 44 -5.85 10.19 -9.39
CA ALA A 44 -5.35 11.53 -9.12
C ALA A 44 -3.95 11.69 -9.75
N PRO A 45 -3.52 12.92 -10.08
CA PRO A 45 -2.22 13.13 -10.72
C PRO A 45 -1.03 12.76 -9.83
N ASP A 46 -1.17 12.87 -8.50
CA ASP A 46 -0.08 12.68 -7.56
C ASP A 46 -0.52 12.02 -6.25
N LEU A 47 0.43 11.39 -5.54
CA LEU A 47 0.29 11.00 -4.15
C LEU A 47 0.39 12.24 -3.24
N HIS A 48 -0.69 12.54 -2.52
CA HIS A 48 -0.69 13.59 -1.50
C HIS A 48 -0.16 13.11 -0.13
N LEU A 49 0.09 14.05 0.78
CA LEU A 49 0.61 13.78 2.14
C LEU A 49 -0.23 12.82 2.99
N GLY A 50 -1.51 12.64 2.69
CA GLY A 50 -2.34 11.61 3.34
C GLY A 50 -1.79 10.18 3.18
N HIS A 51 -1.00 9.90 2.13
CA HIS A 51 -0.40 8.58 1.92
C HIS A 51 0.86 8.34 2.75
N THR A 52 1.42 9.37 3.38
CA THR A 52 2.69 9.29 4.12
C THR A 52 2.64 8.24 5.24
N VAL A 53 1.50 8.09 5.93
CA VAL A 53 1.34 7.07 6.98
C VAL A 53 1.45 5.66 6.40
N LEU A 54 0.77 5.39 5.30
CA LEU A 54 0.79 4.10 4.61
C LEU A 54 2.18 3.79 4.05
N ILE A 55 2.80 4.76 3.35
CA ILE A 55 4.13 4.59 2.75
C ILE A 55 5.18 4.31 3.83
N ASN A 56 5.14 5.03 4.96
CA ASN A 56 6.02 4.77 6.09
C ASN A 56 5.80 3.38 6.69
N LYS A 57 4.56 2.87 6.71
CA LYS A 57 4.27 1.50 7.15
C LYS A 57 4.90 0.48 6.19
N LEU A 58 4.80 0.67 4.87
CA LEU A 58 5.47 -0.18 3.89
C LEU A 58 6.99 -0.15 4.07
N ARG A 59 7.58 1.04 4.29
CA ARG A 59 9.00 1.16 4.60
C ARG A 59 9.39 0.37 5.85
N GLN A 60 8.58 0.42 6.91
CA GLN A 60 8.82 -0.39 8.10
C GLN A 60 8.81 -1.90 7.80
N PHE A 61 7.86 -2.38 7.00
CA PHE A 61 7.87 -3.79 6.56
C PHE A 61 9.14 -4.14 5.76
N GLN A 62 9.61 -3.22 4.91
CA GLN A 62 10.86 -3.39 4.16
C GLN A 62 12.09 -3.42 5.09
N ASP A 63 12.15 -2.54 6.08
CA ASP A 63 13.22 -2.51 7.11
C ASP A 63 13.20 -3.78 8.00
N LEU A 64 12.05 -4.44 8.12
CA LEU A 64 11.91 -5.75 8.77
C LEU A 64 12.34 -6.93 7.87
N GLY A 65 12.65 -6.67 6.59
CA GLY A 65 13.13 -7.68 5.64
C GLY A 65 12.03 -8.31 4.78
N HIS A 66 10.87 -7.69 4.67
CA HIS A 66 9.76 -8.17 3.83
C HIS A 66 9.79 -7.52 2.43
N GLU A 67 9.13 -8.16 1.47
CA GLU A 67 9.03 -7.71 0.08
C GLU A 67 7.79 -6.84 -0.09
N ILE A 68 7.96 -5.59 -0.56
CA ILE A 68 6.85 -4.68 -0.83
C ILE A 68 6.41 -4.83 -2.29
N LEU A 69 5.14 -5.14 -2.48
CA LEU A 69 4.45 -5.17 -3.76
C LEU A 69 3.56 -3.92 -3.86
N PHE A 70 4.12 -2.87 -4.47
CA PHE A 70 3.37 -1.67 -4.81
C PHE A 70 2.58 -1.92 -6.10
N LEU A 71 1.27 -2.08 -5.99
CA LEU A 71 0.39 -2.42 -7.11
C LEU A 71 -0.34 -1.18 -7.59
N ILE A 72 -0.21 -0.87 -8.87
CA ILE A 72 -0.99 0.18 -9.54
C ILE A 72 -2.25 -0.46 -10.12
N GLY A 73 -3.41 0.05 -9.73
CA GLY A 73 -4.72 -0.39 -10.20
C GLY A 73 -5.17 0.37 -11.46
N ASP A 74 -4.43 0.25 -12.56
CA ASP A 74 -4.75 0.93 -13.83
C ASP A 74 -6.11 0.48 -14.40
N PHE A 75 -6.39 -0.82 -14.38
CA PHE A 75 -7.65 -1.40 -14.82
C PHE A 75 -8.84 -1.03 -13.93
N THR A 76 -8.65 -1.04 -12.60
CA THR A 76 -9.70 -0.64 -11.64
C THR A 76 -9.97 0.86 -11.70
N GLY A 77 -8.93 1.66 -11.95
CA GLY A 77 -9.05 3.10 -12.18
C GLY A 77 -9.93 3.47 -13.38
N MET A 78 -9.92 2.66 -14.44
CA MET A 78 -10.80 2.85 -15.61
C MET A 78 -12.28 2.54 -15.32
N ILE A 79 -12.56 1.63 -14.39
CA ILE A 79 -13.93 1.25 -13.99
C ILE A 79 -14.47 2.23 -12.94
N GLY A 80 -13.60 2.72 -12.06
CA GLY A 80 -13.93 3.57 -10.92
C GLY A 80 -14.32 2.76 -9.68
N ASP A 81 -13.68 3.05 -8.55
CA ASP A 81 -14.05 2.45 -7.25
C ASP A 81 -15.28 3.18 -6.66
N PRO A 82 -16.43 2.49 -6.44
CA PRO A 82 -17.63 3.09 -5.86
C PRO A 82 -17.50 3.36 -4.35
N THR A 83 -16.41 2.94 -3.70
CA THR A 83 -16.28 3.01 -2.24
C THR A 83 -16.18 4.46 -1.75
N GLY A 84 -17.25 4.94 -1.08
CA GLY A 84 -17.22 6.17 -0.28
C GLY A 84 -17.47 7.50 -1.00
N LYS A 85 -17.85 7.54 -2.29
CA LYS A 85 -18.21 8.80 -2.98
C LYS A 85 -19.58 8.75 -3.67
N SER A 86 -20.40 9.79 -3.45
CA SER A 86 -21.78 9.90 -3.94
C SER A 86 -21.94 10.31 -5.41
N THR A 87 -20.84 10.54 -6.14
CA THR A 87 -20.85 10.94 -7.55
C THR A 87 -19.80 10.16 -8.32
N THR A 88 -20.21 9.52 -9.42
CA THR A 88 -19.30 8.90 -10.39
C THR A 88 -18.35 9.95 -10.94
N ARG A 89 -17.05 9.73 -10.80
CA ARG A 89 -16.02 10.59 -11.41
C ARG A 89 -16.06 10.40 -12.93
N PRO A 90 -15.66 11.40 -13.74
CA PRO A 90 -15.46 11.19 -15.16
C PRO A 90 -14.45 10.05 -15.37
N PRO A 91 -14.70 9.12 -16.30
CA PRO A 91 -13.73 8.07 -16.62
C PRO A 91 -12.45 8.70 -17.14
N LEU A 92 -11.30 8.23 -16.66
CA LEU A 92 -9.98 8.64 -17.15
C LEU A 92 -9.66 7.90 -18.44
N THR A 93 -8.91 8.56 -19.34
CA THR A 93 -8.36 7.86 -20.50
C THR A 93 -7.21 6.96 -20.05
N GLN A 94 -6.90 5.94 -20.86
CA GLN A 94 -5.74 5.07 -20.60
C GLN A 94 -4.44 5.87 -20.50
N GLN A 95 -4.30 6.93 -21.30
CA GLN A 95 -3.14 7.80 -21.30
C GLN A 95 -3.02 8.60 -19.99
N ASP A 96 -4.14 9.09 -19.45
CA ASP A 96 -4.15 9.78 -18.15
C ASP A 96 -3.75 8.82 -17.01
N VAL A 97 -4.27 7.60 -17.05
CA VAL A 97 -3.93 6.54 -16.09
C VAL A 97 -2.45 6.21 -16.13
N GLU A 98 -1.86 6.07 -17.32
CA GLU A 98 -0.44 5.79 -17.51
C GLU A 98 0.43 6.94 -16.98
N GLN A 99 0.09 8.19 -17.32
CA GLN A 99 0.82 9.36 -16.83
C GLN A 99 0.78 9.48 -15.30
N ASN A 100 -0.38 9.28 -14.68
CA ASN A 100 -0.52 9.28 -13.22
C ASN A 100 0.24 8.10 -12.58
N SER A 101 0.32 6.97 -13.27
CA SER A 101 1.06 5.80 -12.78
C SER A 101 2.57 6.05 -12.77
N GLU A 102 3.09 6.80 -13.74
CA GLU A 102 4.49 7.22 -13.78
C GLU A 102 4.85 8.17 -12.63
N THR A 103 4.00 9.16 -12.34
CA THR A 103 4.24 10.10 -11.23
C THR A 103 4.27 9.36 -9.89
N TYR A 104 3.37 8.39 -9.68
CA TYR A 104 3.31 7.62 -8.43
C TYR A 104 4.58 6.81 -8.23
N GLN A 105 5.08 6.17 -9.28
CA GLN A 105 6.35 5.44 -9.23
C GLN A 105 7.50 6.38 -8.86
N GLN A 106 7.59 7.55 -9.51
CA GLN A 106 8.64 8.52 -9.21
C GLN A 106 8.57 9.03 -7.76
N GLN A 107 7.37 9.22 -7.21
CA GLN A 107 7.18 9.69 -5.82
C GLN A 107 7.50 8.62 -4.77
N ILE A 108 7.23 7.34 -5.06
CA ILE A 108 7.47 6.23 -4.13
C ILE A 108 8.94 5.84 -4.05
N PHE A 109 9.68 5.95 -5.15
CA PHE A 109 11.10 5.57 -5.21
C PHE A 109 12.07 6.72 -4.93
N LYS A 110 11.56 7.89 -4.54
CA LYS A 110 12.36 9.06 -4.16
C LYS A 110 12.75 9.00 -2.68
#